data_AF-A0A653MJ38-F1
#
_entry.id   AF-A0A653MJ38-F1
#
_cell.length_a   1.000
_cell.length_b   1.000
_cell.length_c   1.000
_cell.angle_alpha   90.00
_cell.angle_beta   90.00
_cell.angle_gamma   90.00
#
_symmetry.space_group_name_H-M   'P 1'
#
loop_
_entity.id
_entity.type
_entity.pdbx_description
1 polymer ?
#
loop_
_entity_poly.entity_id
_entity_poly.type
_entity_poly.pdbx_seq_one_letter_code
_entity_poly.pdbx_strand_id
1 'polypeptide(L)'
;MGSMRQCSKTSCQSAALATLTYNYADSTVVLGPMSRLAEPHTYDLCEKHARSMTAPKGWELLRIQPPEGAEPPVPEEPDDLLALAHAVREPAVRPASSSPSVGRRGTTPDAGPRPETTGSVNGDAPARPGRPALRLLRDS
;
A
#
# COMPACT_ATOMS: atom_id res chain seq x y z
N MET A 1 25.60 -5.07 3.61
CA MET A 1 25.13 -4.72 2.26
C MET A 1 23.89 -5.55 1.95
N GLY A 2 22.79 -4.94 1.51
CA GLY A 2 21.56 -5.66 1.20
C GLY A 2 21.77 -6.59 0.00
N SER A 3 21.46 -7.88 0.17
CA SER A 3 21.49 -8.85 -0.93
C SER A 3 20.45 -8.44 -1.97
N MET A 4 20.89 -8.22 -3.20
CA MET A 4 20.01 -7.85 -4.31
C MET A 4 19.08 -9.02 -4.62
N ARG A 5 17.77 -8.77 -4.71
CA ARG A 5 16.80 -9.82 -5.01
C ARG A 5 17.06 -10.39 -6.40
N GLN A 6 17.11 -11.71 -6.50
CA GLN A 6 17.38 -12.42 -7.76
C GLN A 6 16.06 -12.91 -8.38
N CYS A 7 16.09 -13.13 -9.69
CA CYS A 7 14.95 -13.69 -10.40
C CYS A 7 14.57 -15.08 -9.85
N SER A 8 13.28 -15.31 -9.61
CA SER A 8 12.73 -16.58 -9.10
C SER A 8 12.72 -17.71 -10.14
N LYS A 9 13.05 -17.44 -11.42
CA LYS A 9 13.10 -18.49 -12.44
C LYS A 9 14.35 -19.35 -12.21
N THR A 10 14.16 -20.67 -12.19
CA THR A 10 15.26 -21.65 -12.09
C THR A 10 16.35 -21.33 -13.12
N SER A 11 17.60 -21.39 -12.67
CA SER A 11 18.84 -21.05 -13.41
C SER A 11 19.05 -19.58 -13.81
N CYS A 12 18.17 -18.66 -13.44
CA CYS A 12 18.38 -17.23 -13.64
C CYS A 12 19.03 -16.59 -12.41
N GLN A 13 20.21 -15.98 -12.58
CA GLN A 13 20.90 -15.23 -11.52
C GLN A 13 20.81 -13.71 -11.71
N SER A 14 20.03 -13.25 -12.71
CA SER A 14 19.85 -11.83 -13.00
C SER A 14 19.09 -11.13 -11.86
N ALA A 15 19.41 -9.85 -11.65
CA ALA A 15 18.70 -9.00 -10.70
C ALA A 15 17.21 -8.91 -11.07
N ALA A 16 16.37 -8.97 -10.04
CA ALA A 16 14.94 -8.73 -10.16
C ALA A 16 14.65 -7.24 -10.43
N LEU A 17 13.70 -6.98 -11.31
CA LEU A 17 13.21 -5.63 -11.63
C LEU A 17 11.68 -5.52 -11.60
N ALA A 18 10.99 -6.65 -11.66
CA ALA A 18 9.54 -6.72 -11.63
C ALA A 18 9.09 -7.75 -10.59
N THR A 19 7.90 -7.54 -10.05
CA THR A 19 7.22 -8.50 -9.18
C THR A 19 5.94 -8.97 -9.86
N LEU A 20 5.72 -10.28 -9.82
CA LEU A 20 4.61 -11.00 -10.41
C LEU A 20 3.75 -11.61 -9.30
N THR A 21 2.45 -11.32 -9.34
CA THR A 21 1.48 -11.80 -8.36
C THR A 21 0.36 -12.54 -9.08
N TYR A 22 -0.06 -13.68 -8.53
CA TYR A 22 -1.21 -14.44 -9.01
C TYR A 22 -2.40 -14.22 -8.09
N ASN A 23 -3.50 -13.71 -8.64
CA ASN A 23 -4.79 -13.72 -7.99
C ASN A 23 -5.65 -14.83 -8.60
N TYR A 24 -5.76 -15.93 -7.84
CA TYR A 24 -6.48 -17.11 -8.26
C TYR A 24 -8.01 -16.94 -8.27
N ALA A 25 -8.55 -16.03 -7.44
CA ALA A 25 -9.99 -15.81 -7.38
C ALA A 25 -10.51 -15.19 -8.68
N ASP A 26 -9.78 -14.21 -9.18
CA ASP A 26 -10.12 -13.49 -10.41
C ASP A 26 -9.46 -14.09 -11.66
N SER A 27 -8.63 -15.13 -11.50
CA SER A 27 -7.80 -15.70 -12.58
C SER A 27 -6.94 -14.64 -13.26
N THR A 28 -6.32 -13.76 -12.47
CA THR A 28 -5.50 -12.67 -12.98
C THR A 28 -4.05 -12.80 -12.53
N VAL A 29 -3.14 -12.40 -13.42
CA VAL A 29 -1.72 -12.27 -13.17
C VAL A 29 -1.37 -10.80 -13.26
N VAL A 30 -0.80 -10.24 -12.20
CA VAL A 30 -0.37 -8.84 -12.17
C VAL A 30 1.14 -8.81 -12.21
N LEU A 31 1.69 -8.09 -13.18
CA LEU A 31 3.11 -7.83 -13.31
C LEU A 31 3.35 -6.34 -13.10
N GLY A 32 4.07 -5.99 -12.05
CA GLY A 32 4.37 -4.60 -11.70
C GLY A 32 5.86 -4.36 -11.43
N PRO A 33 6.24 -3.12 -11.09
CA PRO A 33 7.59 -2.80 -10.63
C PRO A 33 7.99 -3.65 -9.43
N MET A 34 9.30 -3.85 -9.20
CA MET A 34 9.78 -4.63 -8.06
C MET A 34 9.21 -4.08 -6.75
N SER A 35 8.54 -4.94 -5.98
CA SER A 35 8.04 -4.56 -4.66
C SER A 35 9.19 -4.18 -3.74
N ARG A 36 8.97 -3.16 -2.90
CA ARG A 36 9.97 -2.68 -1.93
C ARG A 36 10.31 -3.73 -0.88
N LEU A 37 9.35 -4.61 -0.57
CA LEU A 37 9.47 -5.67 0.41
C LEU A 37 9.26 -7.03 -0.27
N ALA A 38 9.98 -8.03 0.23
CA ALA A 38 9.78 -9.40 -0.25
C ALA A 38 8.52 -10.00 0.36
N GLU A 39 7.49 -10.19 -0.46
CA GLU A 39 6.23 -10.82 -0.03
C GLU A 39 6.21 -12.31 -0.36
N PRO A 40 5.69 -13.17 0.55
CA PRO A 40 5.76 -14.63 0.43
C PRO A 40 4.93 -15.22 -0.73
N HIS A 41 4.03 -14.44 -1.33
CA HIS A 41 3.14 -14.89 -2.42
C HIS A 41 3.43 -14.22 -3.76
N THR A 42 4.65 -13.69 -3.90
CA THR A 42 5.07 -12.97 -5.11
C THR A 42 6.33 -13.59 -5.70
N TYR A 43 6.48 -13.44 -7.01
CA TYR A 43 7.65 -13.91 -7.74
C TYR A 43 8.40 -12.73 -8.32
N ASP A 44 9.72 -12.72 -8.17
CA ASP A 44 10.52 -11.66 -8.74
C ASP A 44 11.08 -12.07 -10.09
N LEU A 45 10.93 -11.21 -11.09
CA LEU A 45 11.37 -11.46 -12.45
C LEU A 45 12.38 -10.41 -12.87
N CYS A 46 13.44 -10.85 -13.56
CA CYS A 46 14.30 -9.93 -14.30
C CYS A 46 13.57 -9.39 -15.53
N GLU A 47 14.09 -8.32 -16.14
CA GLU A 47 13.46 -7.68 -17.31
C GLU A 47 13.13 -8.68 -18.43
N LYS A 48 14.09 -9.57 -18.75
CA LYS A 48 13.90 -10.60 -19.79
C LYS A 48 12.71 -11.50 -19.47
N HIS A 49 12.63 -12.01 -18.24
CA HIS A 49 11.57 -12.93 -17.85
C HIS A 49 10.23 -12.23 -17.69
N ALA A 50 10.22 -11.00 -17.19
CA ALA A 50 9.02 -10.17 -17.13
C ALA A 50 8.45 -9.91 -18.52
N ARG A 51 9.31 -9.61 -19.50
CA ARG A 51 8.90 -9.36 -20.90
C ARG A 51 8.40 -10.63 -21.59
N SER A 52 9.03 -11.77 -21.34
CA SER A 52 8.59 -13.06 -21.90
C SER A 52 7.42 -13.72 -21.15
N MET A 53 7.00 -13.16 -20.01
CA MET A 53 5.98 -13.78 -19.17
C MET A 53 4.64 -13.77 -19.88
N THR A 54 4.00 -14.94 -19.90
CA THR A 54 2.67 -15.18 -20.46
C THR A 54 1.76 -15.72 -19.37
N ALA A 55 0.51 -15.24 -19.36
CA ALA A 55 -0.49 -15.77 -18.44
C ALA A 55 -0.92 -17.18 -18.86
N PRO A 56 -1.36 -18.02 -17.90
CA PRO A 56 -2.01 -19.29 -18.20
C PRO A 56 -3.25 -19.13 -19.09
N LYS A 57 -3.72 -20.22 -19.70
CA LYS A 57 -4.93 -20.17 -20.54
C LYS A 57 -6.15 -19.74 -19.71
N GLY A 58 -6.91 -18.78 -20.22
CA GLY A 58 -8.08 -18.23 -19.54
C GLY A 58 -7.76 -17.28 -18.39
N TRP A 59 -6.49 -16.90 -18.20
CA TRP A 59 -6.08 -15.89 -17.24
C TRP A 59 -5.80 -14.55 -17.91
N GLU A 60 -6.10 -13.46 -17.21
CA GLU A 60 -5.77 -12.11 -17.64
C GLU A 60 -4.38 -11.70 -17.15
N LEU A 61 -3.58 -11.03 -17.99
CA LEU A 61 -2.26 -10.50 -17.62
C LEU A 61 -2.29 -8.97 -17.57
N LEU A 62 -2.31 -8.41 -16.38
CA LEU A 62 -2.22 -6.96 -16.16
C LEU A 62 -0.76 -6.54 -15.98
N ARG A 63 -0.28 -5.65 -16.85
CA ARG A 63 1.04 -5.02 -16.69
C ARG A 63 0.87 -3.62 -16.15
N ILE A 64 1.32 -3.40 -14.92
CA ILE A 64 1.30 -2.07 -14.28
C ILE A 64 2.65 -1.43 -14.58
N GLN A 65 2.65 -0.40 -15.41
CA GLN A 65 3.80 0.49 -15.55
C GLN A 65 3.62 1.66 -14.58
N PRO A 66 4.72 2.19 -14.01
CA PRO A 66 4.64 3.49 -13.36
C PRO A 66 4.13 4.51 -14.39
N PRO A 67 3.28 5.47 -13.99
CA PRO A 67 2.79 6.48 -14.91
C PRO A 67 3.97 7.22 -15.53
N GLU A 68 3.92 7.47 -16.84
CA GLU A 68 4.93 8.26 -17.53
C GLU A 68 5.02 9.65 -16.87
N GLY A 69 6.19 9.99 -16.33
CA GLY A 69 6.37 11.22 -15.55
C GLY A 69 6.18 11.08 -14.04
N ALA A 70 6.11 9.85 -13.48
CA ALA A 70 6.42 9.64 -12.08
C ALA A 70 7.90 10.00 -11.85
N GLU A 71 8.18 11.29 -11.65
CA GLU A 71 9.44 11.71 -11.07
C GLU A 71 9.61 10.92 -9.74
N PRO A 72 10.81 10.39 -9.46
CA PRO A 72 11.07 9.91 -8.11
C PRO A 72 10.64 11.03 -7.15
N PRO A 73 9.96 10.72 -6.04
CA PRO A 73 9.63 11.77 -5.08
C PRO A 73 10.93 12.50 -4.80
N VAL A 74 10.99 13.77 -5.23
CA VAL A 74 12.07 14.66 -4.80
C VAL A 74 12.05 14.52 -3.28
N PRO A 75 13.14 14.04 -2.65
CA PRO A 75 13.15 13.95 -1.21
C PRO A 75 12.78 15.34 -0.72
N GLU A 76 11.61 15.46 -0.07
CA GLU A 76 11.23 16.69 0.60
C GLU A 76 12.46 17.13 1.40
N GLU A 77 13.07 18.25 0.98
CA GLU A 77 14.37 18.66 1.45
C GLU A 77 14.29 18.68 2.98
N PRO A 78 15.19 17.96 3.69
CA PRO A 78 15.10 17.77 5.13
C PRO A 78 15.08 19.09 5.92
N ASP A 79 15.41 20.19 5.25
CA ASP A 79 15.37 21.56 5.76
C ASP A 79 13.94 22.03 6.09
N ASP A 80 12.92 21.70 5.29
CA ASP A 80 11.54 22.17 5.56
C ASP A 80 10.96 21.56 6.84
N LEU A 81 11.23 20.27 7.08
CA LEU A 81 10.82 19.61 8.32
C LEU A 81 11.61 20.12 9.53
N LEU A 82 12.89 20.44 9.34
CA LEU A 82 13.73 21.03 10.38
C LEU A 82 13.30 22.47 10.71
N ALA A 83 12.94 23.26 9.70
CA ALA A 83 12.43 24.62 9.83
C ALA A 83 11.10 24.65 10.58
N LEU A 84 10.17 23.75 10.26
CA LEU A 84 8.91 23.60 10.99
C LEU A 84 9.14 23.14 12.44
N ALA A 85 10.07 22.20 12.67
CA ALA A 85 10.42 21.76 14.01
C ALA A 85 11.01 22.91 14.85
N HIS A 86 11.79 23.80 14.24
CA HIS A 86 12.30 25.00 14.90
C HIS A 86 11.17 26.01 15.16
N ALA A 87 10.29 26.25 14.19
CA ALA A 87 9.16 27.17 14.32
C ALA A 87 8.14 26.74 15.40
N VAL A 88 7.93 25.43 15.59
CA VAL A 88 7.06 24.90 16.66
C VAL A 88 7.77 24.92 18.03
N ARG A 89 9.10 24.76 18.05
CA ARG A 89 9.90 24.83 19.27
C ARG A 89 10.05 26.25 19.79
N GLU A 90 10.08 27.24 18.92
CA GLU A 90 9.99 28.65 19.31
C GLU A 90 8.52 28.92 19.67
N PRO A 91 8.14 29.00 20.96
CA PRO A 91 6.80 29.47 21.28
C PRO A 91 6.73 30.87 20.70
N ALA A 92 5.77 31.12 19.80
CA ALA A 92 5.50 32.46 19.29
C ALA A 92 5.56 33.40 20.49
N VAL A 93 6.62 34.21 20.55
CA VAL A 93 6.71 35.30 21.51
C VAL A 93 5.54 36.17 21.11
N ARG A 94 4.42 35.99 21.81
CA ARG A 94 3.28 36.88 21.72
C ARG A 94 3.92 38.25 21.92
N PRO A 95 3.94 39.14 20.91
CA PRO A 95 4.22 40.52 21.21
C PRO A 95 3.24 40.84 22.33
N ALA A 96 3.77 41.25 23.48
CA ALA A 96 2.96 41.53 24.65
C ALA A 96 1.95 42.57 24.22
N SER A 97 0.74 42.10 23.85
CA SER A 97 -0.42 42.94 23.77
C SER A 97 -0.55 43.46 25.18
N SER A 98 -0.16 44.72 25.34
CA SER A 98 -0.47 45.49 26.53
C SER A 98 -1.98 45.69 26.51
N SER A 99 -2.71 44.64 26.87
CA SER A 99 -4.11 44.71 27.20
C SER A 99 -4.17 44.78 28.72
N PRO A 100 -4.65 45.90 29.30
CA PRO A 100 -4.83 45.97 30.74
C PRO A 100 -5.87 44.91 31.15
N SER A 101 -5.54 44.17 32.19
CA SER A 101 -6.40 43.18 32.80
C SER A 101 -7.64 43.84 33.40
N VAL A 102 -8.82 43.49 32.90
CA VAL A 102 -10.09 43.75 33.58
C VAL A 102 -10.88 42.44 33.66
N GLY A 103 -11.05 41.98 34.91
CA GLY A 103 -12.25 41.27 35.33
C GLY A 103 -12.21 39.75 35.30
N ARG A 104 -11.74 39.14 36.40
CA ARG A 104 -12.31 37.86 36.85
C ARG A 104 -13.81 38.04 37.14
N ARG A 105 -14.64 37.18 36.56
CA ARG A 105 -15.98 36.70 36.97
C ARG A 105 -16.37 35.66 35.90
N GLY A 106 -16.75 34.41 36.13
CA GLY A 106 -17.15 33.59 37.27
C GLY A 106 -18.05 32.47 36.69
N THR A 107 -18.15 31.31 37.37
CA THR A 107 -19.25 30.31 37.23
C THR A 107 -19.29 29.51 35.90
N THR A 108 -19.55 28.21 35.76
CA THR A 108 -19.76 26.97 36.55
C THR A 108 -19.69 25.81 35.51
N PRO A 109 -19.52 24.54 35.90
CA PRO A 109 -19.52 23.42 34.96
C PRO A 109 -20.96 22.94 34.66
N ASP A 110 -21.29 22.76 33.39
CA ASP A 110 -22.52 22.10 32.90
C ASP A 110 -22.22 21.53 31.51
N ALA A 111 -21.89 20.24 31.40
CA ALA A 111 -22.82 19.11 31.24
C ALA A 111 -23.54 19.13 29.87
N GLY A 112 -23.18 18.18 29.00
CA GLY A 112 -23.97 17.82 27.83
C GLY A 112 -23.26 16.81 26.91
N PRO A 113 -23.94 15.81 26.32
CA PRO A 113 -23.45 14.43 26.38
C PRO A 113 -23.08 13.77 25.03
N ARG A 114 -22.27 12.71 25.18
CA ARG A 114 -22.14 11.42 24.46
C ARG A 114 -21.81 11.34 22.95
N PRO A 115 -20.94 10.37 22.58
CA PRO A 115 -20.74 9.92 21.21
C PRO A 115 -21.86 8.97 20.76
N GLU A 116 -22.27 9.11 19.50
CA GLU A 116 -23.30 8.29 18.86
C GLU A 116 -22.66 7.06 18.21
N THR A 117 -22.83 5.94 18.91
CA THR A 117 -23.17 4.59 18.44
C THR A 117 -23.18 4.28 16.93
N THR A 118 -22.34 3.29 16.59
CA THR A 118 -22.69 2.03 15.89
C THR A 118 -23.45 2.10 14.55
N GLY A 119 -22.77 1.67 13.49
CA GLY A 119 -23.37 1.21 12.24
C GLY A 119 -22.62 0.00 11.69
N SER A 120 -22.79 -1.16 12.33
CA SER A 120 -22.54 -2.45 11.70
C SER A 120 -23.81 -2.84 10.96
N VAL A 121 -23.71 -3.06 9.64
CA VAL A 121 -24.69 -3.84 8.89
C VAL A 121 -23.97 -4.79 7.94
N ASN A 122 -24.34 -6.05 8.07
CA ASN A 122 -23.90 -7.21 7.30
C ASN A 122 -24.50 -7.22 5.88
N GLY A 123 -23.92 -8.07 5.03
CA GLY A 123 -24.49 -8.54 3.76
C GLY A 123 -23.76 -7.92 2.56
N ASP A 124 -23.25 -8.65 1.58
CA ASP A 124 -23.75 -9.89 1.00
C ASP A 124 -22.56 -10.57 0.27
N ALA A 125 -22.35 -11.86 0.53
CA ALA A 125 -21.37 -12.66 -0.19
C ALA A 125 -22.04 -13.22 -1.46
N PRO A 126 -21.62 -12.87 -2.68
CA PRO A 126 -22.23 -13.43 -3.87
C PRO A 126 -21.95 -14.93 -3.98
N ALA A 127 -22.99 -15.63 -4.40
CA ALA A 127 -23.13 -17.08 -4.44
C ALA A 127 -21.98 -17.81 -5.16
N ARG A 128 -21.57 -18.95 -4.59
CA ARG A 128 -20.64 -19.91 -5.17
C ARG A 128 -21.37 -20.75 -6.23
N PRO A 129 -21.00 -20.72 -7.53
CA PRO A 129 -21.41 -21.79 -8.43
C PRO A 129 -20.59 -23.05 -8.14
N GLY A 130 -21.29 -24.15 -7.86
CA GLY A 130 -20.71 -25.46 -7.55
C GLY A 130 -19.86 -25.99 -8.70
N ARG A 131 -18.67 -26.52 -8.37
CA ARG A 131 -17.78 -27.21 -9.32
C ARG A 131 -18.13 -28.69 -9.37
N PRO A 132 -18.25 -29.32 -10.56
CA PRO A 132 -18.33 -30.77 -10.65
C PRO A 132 -16.98 -31.41 -10.27
N ALA A 133 -17.02 -32.45 -9.43
CA ALA A 133 -15.84 -33.21 -9.04
C ALA A 133 -15.33 -34.05 -10.24
N LEU A 134 -14.10 -33.77 -10.68
CA LEU A 134 -13.40 -34.59 -11.66
C LEU A 134 -13.08 -35.96 -11.03
N ARG A 135 -13.65 -37.04 -11.61
CA ARG A 135 -13.27 -38.42 -11.30
C ARG A 135 -11.95 -38.74 -11.99
N LEU A 136 -10.92 -39.08 -11.21
CA LEU A 136 -9.67 -39.65 -11.71
C LEU A 136 -9.96 -41.05 -12.25
N LEU A 137 -9.82 -41.23 -13.57
CA LEU A 137 -9.72 -42.54 -14.19
C LEU A 137 -8.35 -43.13 -13.85
N ARG A 138 -8.36 -44.29 -13.19
CA ARG A 138 -7.17 -45.08 -12.90
C ARG A 138 -7.02 -46.12 -14.01
N ASP A 139 -6.04 -45.93 -14.88
CA ASP A 139 -5.66 -46.92 -15.89
C ASP A 139 -4.85 -48.03 -15.21
N SER A 140 -5.13 -49.29 -15.56
CA SER A 140 -4.57 -50.51 -14.96
C SER A 140 -3.31 -50.97 -15.67
#